data_AF-W9W443-F1
#
_entry.id   AF-W9W443-F1
#
_cell.length_a   1.000
_cell.length_b   1.000
_cell.length_c   1.000
_cell.angle_alpha   90.00
_cell.angle_beta   90.00
_cell.angle_gamma   90.00
#
_symmetry.space_group_name_H-M   'P 1'
#
loop_
_entity.id
_entity.type
_entity.pdbx_description
1 polymer ?
#
loop_
_entity_poly.entity_id
_entity_poly.type
_entity_poly.pdbx_seq_one_letter_code
_entity_poly.pdbx_strand_id
1 'polypeptide(L)'
;MPSSTVTSQPTHLIIVCCHAIYLGGGSEDGCANESNWLIEPFQTGETETYIRHIEAGVAELARNPDTAILVFSGGATKRGRTSRSEGEGYLAVALEKNLFGLDTSTSTPTSTSTPTSTSTPTSPSTPTLRPRIFVDHYATDSYQNVLLPLIQFPLFAQELQARLGGASVEALSPSPSTSPSDTASDDTAGSQAQVLVMTATATDADADVDANLSRSTPTWPTELTIISHAFKRRRFLDLHVPAVRFPVARTTYIGIDPPFDPVRMPEIEEGDRLRGYGAWERDLYGVGDVLRRKRETRGWDEGAFRVETLGRFSPKARRKVENVLASRGRDDGRAPWESADAEDGTGT
;
A
#
# COMPACT_ATOMS: atom_id res chain seq x y z
N MET A 1 -27.34 24.38 12.90
CA MET A 1 -26.47 24.23 11.72
C MET A 1 -25.45 23.16 12.06
N PRO A 2 -25.49 21.95 11.49
CA PRO A 2 -24.37 21.03 11.66
C PRO A 2 -23.17 21.67 10.94
N SER A 3 -22.09 21.87 11.68
CA SER A 3 -20.83 22.36 11.13
C SER A 3 -20.34 21.35 10.10
N SER A 4 -20.40 21.71 8.82
CA SER A 4 -19.78 20.96 7.74
C SER A 4 -18.27 20.98 7.96
N THR A 5 -17.75 19.98 8.68
CA THR A 5 -16.31 19.72 8.76
C THR A 5 -15.86 19.27 7.38
N VAL A 6 -15.41 20.22 6.56
CA VAL A 6 -14.70 19.92 5.32
C VAL A 6 -13.47 19.11 5.73
N THR A 7 -13.46 17.82 5.44
CA THR A 7 -12.27 16.99 5.63
C THR A 7 -11.21 17.50 4.67
N SER A 8 -10.09 17.99 5.21
CA SER A 8 -8.96 18.43 4.39
C SER A 8 -8.51 17.28 3.50
N GLN A 9 -8.17 17.57 2.24
CA GLN A 9 -7.54 16.59 1.38
C GLN A 9 -6.20 16.15 1.97
N PRO A 10 -5.84 14.86 1.86
CA PRO A 10 -4.54 14.38 2.30
C PRO A 10 -3.44 14.94 1.40
N THR A 11 -2.31 15.30 2.01
CA THR A 11 -1.14 15.88 1.33
C THR A 11 0.15 15.16 1.70
N HIS A 12 0.12 14.22 2.64
CA HIS A 12 1.28 13.47 3.10
C HIS A 12 1.12 11.98 2.77
N LEU A 13 2.06 11.45 1.98
CA LEU A 13 2.14 10.03 1.67
C LEU A 13 3.20 9.37 2.56
N ILE A 14 2.77 8.39 3.35
CA ILE A 14 3.65 7.51 4.13
C ILE A 14 3.70 6.15 3.43
N ILE A 15 4.91 5.68 3.13
CA ILE A 15 5.15 4.41 2.43
C ILE A 15 5.94 3.48 3.35
N VAL A 16 5.39 2.31 3.64
CA VAL A 16 6.15 1.19 4.17
C VAL A 16 6.52 0.29 2.99
N CYS A 17 7.82 0.26 2.67
CA CYS A 17 8.36 -0.58 1.60
C CYS A 17 8.40 -2.02 2.06
N CYS A 18 7.63 -2.90 1.42
CA CYS A 18 7.58 -4.30 1.82
C CYS A 18 8.78 -5.10 1.31
N HIS A 19 9.04 -6.21 1.99
CA HIS A 19 10.20 -7.08 1.74
C HIS A 19 9.88 -8.59 1.82
N ALA A 20 8.75 -8.96 2.42
CA ALA A 20 8.35 -10.33 2.66
C ALA A 20 6.82 -10.43 2.68
N ILE A 21 6.27 -11.65 2.55
CA ILE A 21 4.82 -11.85 2.55
C ILE A 21 4.44 -12.57 3.83
N TYR A 22 3.72 -11.89 4.73
CA TYR A 22 3.07 -12.58 5.84
C TYR A 22 1.89 -13.40 5.29
N LEU A 23 1.90 -14.71 5.51
CA LEU A 23 0.89 -15.64 5.00
C LEU A 23 -0.35 -15.72 5.91
N GLY A 24 -0.27 -15.20 7.13
CA GLY A 24 -1.24 -15.44 8.19
C GLY A 24 -0.88 -16.70 8.98
N GLY A 25 -1.36 -16.79 10.21
CA GLY A 25 -1.12 -17.91 11.10
C GLY A 25 -2.41 -18.41 11.74
N GLY A 26 -2.63 -19.72 11.69
CA GLY A 26 -3.56 -20.43 12.58
C GLY A 26 -2.93 -20.87 13.90
N SER A 27 -1.69 -20.43 14.18
CA SER A 27 -0.88 -20.77 15.36
C SER A 27 -0.93 -19.67 16.42
N GLU A 28 -0.69 -20.02 17.69
CA GLU A 28 -0.73 -19.09 18.85
C GLU A 28 0.20 -17.87 18.71
N ASP A 29 1.33 -18.00 18.01
CA ASP A 29 2.34 -16.93 17.90
C ASP A 29 2.18 -16.00 16.68
N GLY A 30 1.17 -16.22 15.82
CA GLY A 30 0.80 -15.32 14.72
C GLY A 30 1.98 -14.76 13.91
N CYS A 31 2.06 -13.43 13.78
CA CYS A 31 3.10 -12.71 13.06
C CYS A 31 4.48 -12.77 13.73
N ALA A 32 4.58 -13.09 15.02
CA ALA A 32 5.87 -13.29 15.68
C ALA A 32 6.56 -14.59 15.24
N ASN A 33 5.79 -15.57 14.74
CA ASN A 33 6.34 -16.80 14.20
C ASN A 33 6.84 -16.64 12.76
N GLU A 34 8.17 -16.71 12.56
CA GLU A 34 8.81 -16.58 11.25
C GLU A 34 8.32 -17.62 10.21
N SER A 35 7.85 -18.80 10.63
CA SER A 35 7.30 -19.79 9.69
C SER A 35 6.03 -19.32 8.98
N ASN A 36 5.34 -18.32 9.55
CA ASN A 36 4.16 -17.70 8.93
C ASN A 36 4.55 -16.62 7.92
N TRP A 37 5.85 -16.40 7.68
CA TRP A 37 6.37 -15.47 6.71
C TRP A 37 7.04 -16.17 5.53
N LEU A 38 6.75 -15.67 4.36
CA LEU A 38 7.38 -16.08 3.12
C LEU A 38 8.59 -15.19 2.83
N ILE A 39 9.74 -15.64 3.31
CA ILE A 39 11.04 -14.95 3.21
C ILE A 39 12.02 -15.69 2.28
N GLU A 40 13.02 -14.96 1.78
CA GLU A 40 14.20 -15.53 1.12
C GLU A 40 15.24 -15.99 2.16
N PRO A 41 16.16 -16.91 1.83
CA PRO A 41 17.13 -17.43 2.80
C PRO A 41 18.01 -16.37 3.49
N PHE A 42 18.33 -15.27 2.80
CA PHE A 42 19.13 -14.18 3.37
C PHE A 42 18.33 -13.27 4.33
N GLN A 43 17.00 -13.43 4.38
CA GLN A 43 16.08 -12.65 5.21
C GLN A 43 15.76 -13.35 6.54
N THR A 44 16.37 -14.50 6.83
CA THR A 44 16.18 -15.22 8.10
C THR A 44 16.55 -14.33 9.29
N GLY A 45 15.64 -14.27 10.26
CA GLY A 45 15.71 -13.43 11.44
C GLY A 45 15.29 -11.98 11.24
N GLU A 46 14.71 -11.61 10.08
CA GLU A 46 14.31 -10.23 9.79
C GLU A 46 12.82 -9.93 10.04
N THR A 47 11.99 -10.92 10.37
CA THR A 47 10.53 -10.74 10.48
C THR A 47 10.13 -9.71 11.54
N GLU A 48 10.81 -9.68 12.68
CA GLU A 48 10.61 -8.65 13.71
C GLU A 48 10.86 -7.24 13.16
N THR A 49 11.84 -7.07 12.28
CA THR A 49 12.10 -5.78 11.62
C THR A 49 10.95 -5.39 10.70
N TYR A 50 10.36 -6.34 9.99
CA TYR A 50 9.20 -6.07 9.13
C TYR A 50 7.99 -5.64 9.96
N ILE A 51 7.77 -6.26 11.13
CA ILE A 51 6.76 -5.82 12.09
C ILE A 51 7.05 -4.39 12.57
N ARG A 52 8.30 -4.08 12.91
CA ARG A 52 8.69 -2.72 13.33
C ARG A 52 8.55 -1.68 12.21
N HIS A 53 8.71 -2.06 10.94
CA HIS A 53 8.41 -1.16 9.80
C HIS A 53 6.93 -0.81 9.77
N ILE A 54 6.07 -1.81 9.98
CA ILE A 54 4.62 -1.66 10.04
C ILE A 54 4.22 -0.74 11.20
N GLU A 55 4.73 -1.02 12.40
CA GLU A 55 4.48 -0.19 13.59
C GLU A 55 4.94 1.25 13.40
N ALA A 56 6.12 1.46 12.79
CA ALA A 56 6.62 2.81 12.50
C ALA A 56 5.74 3.55 11.49
N GLY A 57 5.23 2.88 10.45
CA GLY A 57 4.30 3.46 9.48
C GLY A 57 2.97 3.87 10.13
N VAL A 58 2.40 3.02 10.98
CA VAL A 58 1.16 3.33 11.71
C VAL A 58 1.38 4.44 12.74
N ALA A 59 2.51 4.43 13.45
CA ALA A 59 2.86 5.49 14.38
C ALA A 59 3.02 6.85 13.68
N GLU A 60 3.60 6.87 12.48
CA GLU A 60 3.72 8.09 11.69
C GLU A 60 2.36 8.60 11.19
N LEU A 61 1.49 7.69 10.76
CA LEU A 61 0.11 8.03 10.41
C LEU A 61 -0.65 8.64 11.60
N ALA A 62 -0.45 8.07 12.80
CA ALA A 62 -1.09 8.54 14.04
C ALA A 62 -0.66 9.96 14.45
N ARG A 63 0.54 10.42 14.02
CA ARG A 63 1.01 11.80 14.28
C ARG A 63 0.34 12.84 13.39
N ASN A 64 -0.04 12.46 12.18
CA ASN A 64 -0.62 13.35 11.17
C ASN A 64 -1.95 12.81 10.64
N PRO A 65 -2.92 12.47 11.51
CA PRO A 65 -4.10 11.71 11.11
C PRO A 65 -5.06 12.51 10.25
N ASP A 66 -4.90 13.82 10.08
CA ASP A 66 -5.79 14.63 9.22
C ASP A 66 -5.31 14.67 7.77
N THR A 67 -3.99 14.70 7.56
CA THR A 67 -3.35 14.98 6.26
C THR A 67 -2.63 13.78 5.65
N ALA A 68 -2.37 12.73 6.44
CA ALA A 68 -1.60 11.59 5.98
C ALA A 68 -2.45 10.40 5.49
N ILE A 69 -1.86 9.67 4.55
CA ILE A 69 -2.26 8.33 4.10
C ILE A 69 -1.05 7.41 4.27
N LEU A 70 -1.28 6.18 4.76
CA LEU A 70 -0.28 5.12 4.83
C LEU A 70 -0.53 4.09 3.74
N VAL A 71 0.52 3.73 3.02
CA VAL A 71 0.51 2.67 2.00
C VAL A 71 1.55 1.61 2.35
N PHE A 72 1.10 0.35 2.48
CA PHE A 72 1.98 -0.81 2.44
C PHE A 72 2.22 -1.16 0.96
N SER A 73 3.44 -0.92 0.47
CA SER A 73 3.76 -1.04 -0.95
C SER A 73 4.62 -2.28 -1.22
N GLY A 74 4.07 -3.19 -2.01
CA GLY A 74 4.71 -4.43 -2.42
C GLY A 74 3.69 -5.43 -2.96
N GLY A 75 3.89 -5.89 -4.19
CA GLY A 75 3.04 -6.85 -4.89
C GLY A 75 3.32 -8.32 -4.53
N ALA A 76 2.66 -9.24 -5.24
CA ALA A 76 2.82 -10.68 -5.05
C ALA A 76 4.12 -11.19 -5.70
N THR A 77 5.29 -10.85 -5.13
CA THR A 77 6.60 -11.13 -5.74
C THR A 77 7.00 -12.61 -5.76
N LYS A 78 6.22 -13.47 -5.09
CA LYS A 78 6.45 -14.93 -4.98
C LYS A 78 5.26 -15.74 -5.51
N ARG A 79 4.79 -15.41 -6.73
CA ARG A 79 3.57 -15.98 -7.38
C ARG A 79 3.53 -17.51 -7.44
N GLY A 80 4.68 -18.18 -7.52
CA GLY A 80 4.76 -19.64 -7.49
C GLY A 80 4.47 -20.26 -6.12
N ARG A 81 4.37 -19.45 -5.06
CA ARG A 81 4.11 -19.90 -3.68
C ARG A 81 2.85 -19.30 -3.07
N THR A 82 2.45 -18.09 -3.48
CA THR A 82 1.21 -17.44 -3.02
C THR A 82 0.76 -16.34 -4.01
N SER A 83 -0.55 -16.12 -4.10
CA SER A 83 -1.14 -14.97 -4.80
C SER A 83 -1.17 -13.70 -3.92
N ARG A 84 -0.96 -13.84 -2.62
CA ARG A 84 -0.96 -12.72 -1.68
C ARG A 84 0.20 -11.78 -1.95
N SER A 85 -0.09 -10.49 -1.98
CA SER A 85 0.92 -9.43 -2.07
C SER A 85 1.66 -9.22 -0.75
N GLU A 86 2.87 -8.67 -0.83
CA GLU A 86 3.62 -8.27 0.37
C GLU A 86 2.83 -7.24 1.19
N GLY A 87 2.20 -6.26 0.53
CA GLY A 87 1.39 -5.23 1.17
C GLY A 87 0.15 -5.77 1.89
N GLU A 88 -0.57 -6.75 1.32
CA GLU A 88 -1.67 -7.45 2.01
C GLU A 88 -1.19 -8.25 3.22
N GLY A 89 0.03 -8.80 3.17
CA GLY A 89 0.67 -9.43 4.32
C GLY A 89 0.90 -8.41 5.44
N TYR A 90 1.47 -7.26 5.12
CA TYR A 90 1.78 -6.21 6.08
C TYR A 90 0.50 -5.61 6.70
N LEU A 91 -0.56 -5.41 5.90
CA LEU A 91 -1.86 -5.01 6.39
C LEU A 91 -2.45 -6.03 7.38
N ALA A 92 -2.30 -7.33 7.11
CA ALA A 92 -2.79 -8.37 8.01
C ALA A 92 -2.04 -8.40 9.34
N VAL A 93 -0.72 -8.20 9.36
CA VAL A 93 0.04 -8.06 10.61
C VAL A 93 -0.47 -6.87 11.42
N ALA A 94 -0.71 -5.74 10.76
CA ALA A 94 -1.20 -4.54 11.43
C ALA A 94 -2.62 -4.71 12.01
N LEU A 95 -3.49 -5.49 11.33
CA LEU A 95 -4.79 -5.92 11.85
C LEU A 95 -4.63 -6.84 13.07
N GLU A 96 -3.79 -7.86 12.96
CA GLU A 96 -3.56 -8.87 14.00
C GLU A 96 -3.01 -8.23 15.28
N LYS A 97 -2.09 -7.27 15.15
CA LYS A 97 -1.53 -6.51 16.27
C LYS A 97 -2.44 -5.40 16.79
N ASN A 98 -3.66 -5.27 16.25
CA ASN A 98 -4.65 -4.23 16.58
C ASN A 98 -4.05 -2.81 16.58
N LEU A 99 -3.18 -2.51 15.60
CA LEU A 99 -2.49 -1.21 15.55
C LEU A 99 -3.43 -0.05 15.18
N PHE A 100 -4.68 -0.36 14.82
CA PHE A 100 -5.62 0.60 14.26
C PHE A 100 -6.62 1.17 15.26
N GLY A 101 -6.53 0.77 16.54
CA GLY A 101 -7.49 1.14 17.56
C GLY A 101 -8.92 0.80 17.12
N LEU A 102 -9.15 -0.46 16.72
CA LEU A 102 -10.43 -0.87 16.14
C LEU A 102 -11.58 -0.48 17.08
N ASP A 103 -12.58 0.21 16.50
CA ASP A 103 -13.88 0.47 17.11
C ASP A 103 -14.43 -0.83 17.72
N THR A 104 -14.45 -0.94 19.04
CA THR A 104 -15.37 -1.87 19.70
C THR A 104 -16.78 -1.30 19.58
N SER A 105 -17.35 -1.32 18.38
CA SER A 105 -18.76 -1.07 18.13
C SER A 105 -19.38 -2.17 17.26
N THR A 106 -18.89 -3.40 17.39
CA THR A 106 -19.74 -4.57 17.13
C THR A 106 -20.33 -5.00 18.45
N SER A 107 -21.41 -4.32 18.86
CA SER A 107 -22.33 -4.86 19.85
C SER A 107 -22.85 -6.20 19.33
N THR A 108 -22.26 -7.30 19.77
CA THR A 108 -22.87 -8.62 19.64
C THR A 108 -24.19 -8.57 20.43
N PRO A 109 -25.36 -8.82 19.83
CA PRO A 109 -26.57 -8.99 20.60
C PRO A 109 -26.51 -10.39 21.22
N THR A 110 -26.00 -10.49 22.43
CA THR A 110 -26.30 -11.63 23.29
C THR A 110 -26.88 -11.10 24.59
N SER A 111 -28.20 -10.94 24.55
CA SER A 111 -29.12 -10.91 25.68
C SER A 111 -28.60 -11.82 26.80
N THR A 112 -28.37 -11.36 28.02
CA THR A 112 -29.44 -10.99 28.95
C THR A 112 -28.81 -10.30 30.15
N SER A 113 -29.04 -9.00 30.34
CA SER A 113 -29.10 -8.40 31.68
C SER A 113 -29.77 -7.02 31.65
N THR A 114 -30.61 -6.84 32.66
CA THR A 114 -31.58 -5.78 32.93
C THR A 114 -30.97 -4.37 32.96
N PRO A 115 -31.69 -3.32 32.52
CA PRO A 115 -31.16 -1.97 32.52
C PRO A 115 -31.19 -1.37 33.92
N THR A 116 -30.03 -0.93 34.43
CA THR A 116 -29.98 0.10 35.46
C THR A 116 -29.08 1.23 34.97
N SER A 117 -29.69 2.40 34.88
CA SER A 117 -29.16 3.65 34.37
C SER A 117 -28.05 4.21 35.25
N THR A 118 -26.90 4.55 34.65
CA THR A 118 -26.09 5.72 35.02
C THR A 118 -25.24 6.12 33.82
N SER A 119 -25.52 7.30 33.26
CA SER A 119 -24.80 7.91 32.14
C SER A 119 -23.44 8.44 32.59
N THR A 120 -22.36 7.87 32.07
CA THR A 120 -21.01 8.48 32.09
C THR A 120 -20.75 9.25 30.80
N PRO A 121 -19.98 10.36 30.85
CA PRO A 121 -19.78 11.25 29.72
C PRO A 121 -18.90 10.58 28.65
N THR A 122 -19.39 10.62 27.42
CA THR A 122 -18.72 10.12 26.21
C THR A 122 -17.41 10.88 25.99
N SER A 123 -16.26 10.24 26.22
CA SER A 123 -14.99 10.71 25.67
C SER A 123 -15.12 10.79 24.14
N PRO A 124 -14.54 11.80 23.47
CA PRO A 124 -14.52 11.84 22.02
C PRO A 124 -13.88 10.56 21.50
N SER A 125 -14.59 9.83 20.65
CA SER A 125 -14.06 8.65 19.96
C SER A 125 -12.83 9.07 19.17
N THR A 126 -11.65 8.58 19.53
CA THR A 126 -10.44 8.77 18.74
C THR A 126 -10.72 8.29 17.32
N PRO A 127 -10.52 9.11 16.28
CA PRO A 127 -10.78 8.69 14.91
C PRO A 127 -9.91 7.47 14.57
N THR A 128 -10.53 6.42 14.04
CA THR A 128 -9.78 5.22 13.67
C THR A 128 -8.83 5.53 12.51
N LEU A 129 -7.61 4.98 12.58
CA LEU A 129 -6.60 5.17 11.53
C LEU A 129 -6.90 4.32 10.29
N ARG A 130 -7.73 3.28 10.44
CA ARG A 130 -8.03 2.26 9.43
C ARG A 130 -8.46 2.83 8.07
N PRO A 131 -9.34 3.84 7.96
CA PRO A 131 -9.75 4.37 6.66
C PRO A 131 -8.59 4.95 5.83
N ARG A 132 -7.47 5.31 6.46
CA ARG A 132 -6.30 5.99 5.86
C ARG A 132 -5.18 5.03 5.46
N ILE A 133 -5.41 3.73 5.58
CA ILE A 133 -4.43 2.71 5.27
C ILE A 133 -4.84 2.00 3.98
N PHE A 134 -3.88 1.87 3.08
CA PHE A 134 -4.04 1.30 1.75
C PHE A 134 -2.90 0.32 1.45
N VAL A 135 -3.10 -0.46 0.39
CA VAL A 135 -2.11 -1.41 -0.14
C VAL A 135 -1.83 -1.05 -1.59
N ASP A 136 -0.56 -1.03 -1.96
CA ASP A 136 -0.13 -1.07 -3.36
C ASP A 136 0.30 -2.51 -3.70
N HIS A 137 -0.52 -3.19 -4.51
CA HIS A 137 -0.34 -4.59 -4.89
C HIS A 137 0.52 -4.80 -6.14
N TYR A 138 1.11 -3.74 -6.69
CA TYR A 138 1.83 -3.82 -7.97
C TYR A 138 3.35 -3.81 -7.84
N ALA A 139 3.89 -3.19 -6.77
CA ALA A 139 5.33 -2.96 -6.71
C ALA A 139 6.14 -4.25 -6.62
N THR A 140 7.07 -4.46 -7.56
CA THR A 140 7.93 -5.66 -7.59
C THR A 140 9.37 -5.36 -7.21
N ASP A 141 9.71 -4.11 -6.94
CA ASP A 141 11.05 -3.68 -6.52
C ASP A 141 11.02 -2.36 -5.72
N SER A 142 12.19 -1.93 -5.24
CA SER A 142 12.31 -0.75 -4.38
C SER A 142 12.05 0.58 -5.08
N TYR A 143 12.21 0.67 -6.39
CA TYR A 143 11.85 1.88 -7.14
C TYR A 143 10.33 1.97 -7.30
N GLN A 144 9.69 0.85 -7.66
CA GLN A 144 8.24 0.75 -7.75
C GLN A 144 7.55 0.96 -6.41
N ASN A 145 8.19 0.56 -5.29
CA ASN A 145 7.67 0.83 -3.95
C ASN A 145 7.46 2.34 -3.68
N VAL A 146 8.14 3.23 -4.42
CA VAL A 146 7.95 4.69 -4.30
C VAL A 146 7.05 5.19 -5.42
N LEU A 147 7.35 4.82 -6.67
CA LEU A 147 6.66 5.36 -7.84
C LEU A 147 5.17 5.01 -7.87
N LEU A 148 4.81 3.76 -7.59
CA LEU A 148 3.43 3.30 -7.79
C LEU A 148 2.48 3.87 -6.73
N PRO A 149 2.83 3.98 -5.44
CA PRO A 149 2.03 4.72 -4.47
C PRO A 149 1.88 6.21 -4.80
N LEU A 150 2.94 6.86 -5.33
CA LEU A 150 2.84 8.27 -5.78
C LEU A 150 1.81 8.43 -6.90
N ILE A 151 1.83 7.53 -7.89
CA ILE A 151 0.85 7.52 -9.00
C ILE A 151 -0.57 7.26 -8.48
N GLN A 152 -0.73 6.33 -7.54
CA GLN A 152 -2.03 5.93 -6.99
C GLN A 152 -2.60 6.92 -5.96
N PHE A 153 -1.79 7.84 -5.42
CA PHE A 153 -2.18 8.73 -4.33
C PHE A 153 -3.53 9.44 -4.52
N PRO A 154 -3.85 10.02 -5.69
CA PRO A 154 -5.15 10.67 -5.86
C PRO A 154 -6.33 9.69 -5.76
N LEU A 155 -6.14 8.42 -6.16
CA LEU A 155 -7.16 7.38 -6.03
C LEU A 155 -7.36 6.99 -4.57
N PHE A 156 -6.27 6.87 -3.79
CA PHE A 156 -6.35 6.64 -2.34
C PHE A 156 -7.04 7.81 -1.62
N ALA A 157 -6.75 9.05 -2.02
CA ALA A 157 -7.39 10.24 -1.46
C ALA A 157 -8.90 10.27 -1.73
N GLN A 158 -9.33 9.90 -2.94
CA GLN A 158 -10.74 9.79 -3.30
C GLN A 158 -11.43 8.67 -2.49
N GLU A 159 -10.80 7.51 -2.38
CA GLU A 159 -11.34 6.39 -1.62
C GLU A 159 -11.43 6.72 -0.12
N LEU A 160 -10.45 7.42 0.43
CA LEU A 160 -10.51 7.93 1.81
C LEU A 160 -11.72 8.84 2.02
N GLN A 161 -11.99 9.76 1.09
CA GLN A 161 -13.16 10.64 1.18
C GLN A 161 -14.47 9.84 1.17
N ALA A 162 -14.57 8.81 0.33
CA ALA A 162 -15.72 7.91 0.31
C ALA A 162 -15.89 7.17 1.66
N ARG A 163 -14.79 6.63 2.20
CA ARG A 163 -14.77 5.93 3.51
C ARG A 163 -15.22 6.85 4.66
N LEU A 164 -14.77 8.11 4.67
CA LEU A 164 -15.13 9.08 5.72
C LEU A 164 -16.53 9.69 5.55
N GLY A 165 -17.04 9.76 4.32
CA GLY A 165 -18.36 10.30 4.00
C GLY A 165 -19.55 9.38 4.36
N GLY A 166 -19.29 8.21 4.96
CA GLY A 166 -20.33 7.26 5.34
C GLY A 166 -20.96 6.53 4.15
N ALA A 167 -20.30 6.50 2.98
CA ALA A 167 -20.70 5.62 1.90
C ALA A 167 -20.42 4.17 2.34
N SER A 168 -21.45 3.50 2.86
CA SER A 168 -21.40 2.11 3.29
C SER A 168 -21.16 1.20 2.09
N VAL A 169 -20.03 0.48 2.11
CA VAL A 169 -19.78 -0.67 1.25
C VAL A 169 -20.47 -1.88 1.88
N GLU A 170 -21.80 -1.94 1.85
CA GLU A 170 -22.55 -3.11 2.34
C GLU A 170 -23.35 -3.78 1.21
N ALA A 171 -23.16 -5.11 1.13
CA ALA A 171 -23.98 -6.13 0.48
C ALA A 171 -23.34 -6.85 -0.73
N LEU A 172 -22.34 -7.70 -0.48
CA LEU A 172 -22.08 -8.88 -1.31
C LEU A 172 -21.99 -10.12 -0.42
N SER A 173 -23.15 -10.61 0.04
CA SER A 173 -23.34 -11.98 0.53
C SER A 173 -24.28 -12.69 -0.44
N PRO A 174 -23.91 -13.83 -1.03
CA PRO A 174 -24.78 -14.53 -1.98
C PRO A 174 -25.81 -15.41 -1.28
N SER A 175 -27.08 -15.23 -1.64
CA SER A 175 -28.19 -16.15 -1.32
C SER A 175 -28.19 -17.35 -2.30
N PRO A 176 -28.75 -18.53 -1.92
CA PRO A 176 -28.59 -19.76 -2.68
C PRO A 176 -29.78 -20.04 -3.62
N SER A 177 -29.51 -20.31 -4.90
CA SER A 177 -30.42 -20.97 -5.86
C SER A 177 -29.62 -21.29 -7.13
N THR A 178 -29.72 -22.40 -7.86
CA THR A 178 -30.60 -23.57 -7.90
C THR A 178 -29.92 -24.60 -8.82
N SER A 179 -30.13 -25.90 -8.58
CA SER A 179 -29.58 -27.04 -9.34
C SER A 179 -30.03 -27.08 -10.83
N PRO A 180 -29.35 -27.87 -11.68
CA PRO A 180 -29.84 -29.24 -11.95
C PRO A 180 -28.77 -30.34 -12.09
N SER A 181 -29.26 -31.58 -12.03
CA SER A 181 -28.68 -32.92 -12.24
C SER A 181 -27.93 -33.09 -13.58
N ASP A 182 -26.94 -33.97 -13.80
CA ASP A 182 -26.92 -35.44 -13.64
C ASP A 182 -25.48 -36.03 -13.61
N THR A 183 -25.29 -37.11 -12.82
CA THR A 183 -24.45 -38.35 -12.96
C THR A 183 -23.09 -38.33 -13.72
N ALA A 184 -21.96 -38.94 -13.30
CA ALA A 184 -21.58 -39.84 -12.20
C ALA A 184 -20.02 -40.06 -12.14
N SER A 185 -19.53 -40.44 -10.95
CA SER A 185 -18.28 -41.19 -10.59
C SER A 185 -16.90 -40.51 -10.80
N ASP A 186 -15.87 -40.57 -9.94
CA ASP A 186 -15.59 -41.22 -8.64
C ASP A 186 -14.37 -40.51 -7.96
N ASP A 187 -14.34 -40.54 -6.62
CA ASP A 187 -13.28 -40.30 -5.62
C ASP A 187 -12.05 -39.37 -5.84
N THR A 188 -11.91 -38.29 -5.04
CA THR A 188 -10.94 -38.18 -3.90
C THR A 188 -11.11 -36.86 -3.12
N ALA A 189 -11.11 -36.94 -1.78
CA ALA A 189 -11.34 -35.83 -0.86
C ALA A 189 -10.09 -34.94 -0.65
N GLY A 190 -10.26 -33.63 -0.84
CA GLY A 190 -9.32 -32.59 -0.45
C GLY A 190 -10.07 -31.27 -0.24
N SER A 191 -10.13 -30.81 1.00
CA SER A 191 -10.78 -29.55 1.41
C SER A 191 -10.14 -28.35 0.68
N GLN A 192 -10.85 -27.80 -0.31
CA GLN A 192 -10.51 -26.53 -0.93
C GLN A 192 -11.44 -25.44 -0.40
N ALA A 193 -10.87 -24.47 0.32
CA ALA A 193 -11.52 -23.20 0.58
C ALA A 193 -11.64 -22.44 -0.75
N GLN A 194 -12.88 -22.24 -1.22
CA GLN A 194 -13.15 -21.49 -2.45
C GLN A 194 -12.78 -20.01 -2.24
N VAL A 195 -11.84 -19.54 -3.06
CA VAL A 195 -11.49 -18.12 -3.19
C VAL A 195 -12.53 -17.47 -4.09
N LEU A 196 -13.36 -16.59 -3.54
CA LEU A 196 -14.35 -15.81 -4.28
C LEU A 196 -13.62 -14.73 -5.10
N VAL A 197 -13.54 -14.91 -6.41
CA VAL A 197 -13.11 -13.87 -7.36
C VAL A 197 -14.28 -12.92 -7.58
N MET A 198 -14.15 -11.67 -7.13
CA MET A 198 -15.14 -10.62 -7.42
C MET A 198 -14.91 -10.08 -8.84
N THR A 199 -15.64 -10.58 -9.83
CA THR A 199 -15.84 -9.88 -11.10
C THR A 199 -17.12 -9.05 -10.99
N ALA A 200 -16.99 -7.74 -10.84
CA ALA A 200 -18.14 -6.83 -10.89
C ALA A 200 -18.60 -6.68 -12.36
N THR A 201 -19.80 -7.15 -12.68
CA THR A 201 -20.50 -6.77 -13.91
C THR A 201 -21.29 -5.50 -13.64
N ALA A 202 -20.88 -4.39 -14.26
CA ALA A 202 -21.54 -3.10 -14.12
C ALA A 202 -23.00 -3.15 -14.60
N THR A 203 -23.91 -2.62 -13.80
CA THR A 203 -25.28 -2.29 -14.24
C THR A 203 -25.44 -0.77 -14.29
N ASP A 204 -26.32 -0.28 -15.17
CA ASP A 204 -26.44 1.14 -15.56
C ASP A 204 -26.67 2.15 -14.42
N ALA A 205 -26.95 1.70 -13.18
CA ALA A 205 -27.05 2.57 -12.00
C ALA A 205 -25.69 2.98 -11.39
N ASP A 206 -24.61 2.24 -11.66
CA ASP A 206 -23.25 2.54 -11.17
C ASP A 206 -22.56 3.67 -11.97
N ALA A 207 -23.03 3.95 -13.18
CA ALA A 207 -22.40 4.91 -14.09
C ALA A 207 -22.49 6.38 -13.63
N ASP A 208 -23.52 6.72 -12.84
CA ASP A 208 -23.78 8.11 -12.42
C ASP A 208 -22.96 8.54 -11.18
N VAL A 209 -22.57 7.58 -10.33
CA VAL A 209 -21.65 7.83 -9.20
C VAL A 209 -20.22 8.01 -9.69
N ASP A 210 -19.82 7.23 -10.70
CA ASP A 210 -18.50 7.27 -11.34
C ASP A 210 -18.27 8.58 -12.12
N ALA A 211 -19.35 9.13 -12.72
CA ALA A 211 -19.29 10.38 -13.49
C ALA A 211 -19.00 11.64 -12.64
N ASN A 212 -19.42 11.67 -11.37
CA ASN A 212 -19.19 12.82 -10.50
C ASN A 212 -17.84 12.78 -9.76
N LEU A 213 -17.31 11.59 -9.49
CA LEU A 213 -15.95 11.39 -8.92
C LEU A 213 -14.85 11.82 -9.91
N SER A 214 -15.11 11.69 -11.22
CA SER A 214 -14.21 12.03 -12.34
C SER A 214 -13.93 13.54 -12.53
N ARG A 215 -14.67 14.44 -11.86
CA ARG A 215 -14.61 15.90 -12.08
C ARG A 215 -13.65 16.68 -11.17
N SER A 216 -13.17 16.10 -10.07
CA SER A 216 -12.23 16.79 -9.19
C SER A 216 -10.80 16.72 -9.76
N THR A 217 -10.04 17.81 -9.59
CA THR A 217 -8.63 17.80 -10.01
C THR A 217 -7.85 16.86 -9.07
N PRO A 218 -7.07 15.90 -9.59
CA PRO A 218 -6.28 15.01 -8.75
C PRO A 218 -5.34 15.81 -7.86
N THR A 219 -5.29 15.43 -6.59
CA THR A 219 -4.36 16.01 -5.60
C THR A 219 -3.21 15.06 -5.40
N TRP A 220 -2.00 15.60 -5.42
CA TRP A 220 -0.75 14.85 -5.28
C TRP A 220 -0.14 15.13 -3.90
N PRO A 221 0.66 14.20 -3.35
CA PRO A 221 1.28 14.44 -2.05
C PRO A 221 2.34 15.53 -2.18
N THR A 222 2.41 16.41 -1.18
CA THR A 222 3.46 17.43 -1.05
C THR A 222 4.56 16.98 -0.11
N GLU A 223 4.26 16.06 0.81
CA GLU A 223 5.22 15.46 1.76
C GLU A 223 5.28 13.95 1.57
N LEU A 224 6.48 13.38 1.74
CA LEU A 224 6.74 11.95 1.60
C LEU A 224 7.46 11.43 2.84
N THR A 225 7.03 10.28 3.36
CA THR A 225 7.79 9.51 4.34
C THR A 225 7.96 8.09 3.87
N ILE A 226 9.21 7.61 3.87
CA ILE A 226 9.54 6.25 3.46
C ILE A 226 10.09 5.49 4.67
N ILE A 227 9.52 4.33 4.94
CA ILE A 227 9.97 3.38 5.96
C ILE A 227 10.53 2.14 5.24
N SER A 228 11.79 1.82 5.53
CA SER A 228 12.47 0.61 5.03
C SER A 228 13.73 0.34 5.87
N HIS A 229 14.62 -0.52 5.37
CA HIS A 229 15.91 -0.81 6.01
C HIS A 229 16.84 0.41 5.96
N ALA A 230 17.53 0.72 7.07
CA ALA A 230 18.46 1.84 7.14
C ALA A 230 19.63 1.68 6.15
N PHE A 231 20.15 0.47 5.94
CA PHE A 231 21.20 0.24 4.94
C PHE A 231 20.77 0.57 3.49
N LYS A 232 19.46 0.67 3.20
CA LYS A 232 18.94 1.05 1.87
C LYS A 232 18.79 2.57 1.69
N ARG A 233 19.00 3.37 2.75
CA ARG A 233 18.72 4.82 2.78
C ARG A 233 19.28 5.56 1.56
N ARG A 234 20.57 5.36 1.26
CA ARG A 234 21.24 6.01 0.11
C ARG A 234 20.58 5.66 -1.20
N ARG A 235 20.19 4.40 -1.41
CA ARG A 235 19.51 3.98 -2.63
C ARG A 235 18.18 4.71 -2.82
N PHE A 236 17.43 4.94 -1.75
CA PHE A 236 16.18 5.69 -1.84
C PHE A 236 16.41 7.19 -2.06
N LEU A 237 17.25 7.82 -1.24
CA LEU A 237 17.40 9.27 -1.25
C LEU A 237 18.31 9.80 -2.36
N ASP A 238 19.35 9.06 -2.74
CA ASP A 238 20.30 9.48 -3.79
C ASP A 238 19.79 9.09 -5.18
N LEU A 239 18.98 8.02 -5.30
CA LEU A 239 18.54 7.46 -6.59
C LEU A 239 17.02 7.47 -6.79
N HIS A 240 16.25 6.72 -6.00
CA HIS A 240 14.82 6.51 -6.30
C HIS A 240 13.97 7.78 -6.20
N VAL A 241 14.12 8.55 -5.12
CA VAL A 241 13.36 9.79 -4.89
C VAL A 241 13.66 10.85 -5.95
N PRO A 242 14.94 11.12 -6.29
CA PRO A 242 15.27 11.96 -7.45
C PRO A 242 14.74 11.41 -8.78
N ALA A 243 14.80 10.10 -9.01
CA ALA A 243 14.36 9.48 -10.27
C ALA A 243 12.85 9.62 -10.50
N VAL A 244 12.04 9.53 -9.44
CA VAL A 244 10.60 9.81 -9.51
C VAL A 244 10.31 11.32 -9.46
N ARG A 245 11.34 12.17 -9.38
CA ARG A 245 11.25 13.64 -9.33
C ARG A 245 10.45 14.17 -8.12
N PHE A 246 10.52 13.47 -6.98
CA PHE A 246 9.95 13.98 -5.74
C PHE A 246 11.01 14.80 -4.97
N PRO A 247 10.67 15.95 -4.38
CA PRO A 247 11.65 16.77 -3.67
C PRO A 247 12.26 16.04 -2.46
N VAL A 248 13.57 15.81 -2.47
CA VAL A 248 14.29 15.19 -1.34
C VAL A 248 14.12 16.01 -0.06
N ALA A 249 14.04 17.35 -0.16
CA ALA A 249 13.80 18.24 0.97
C ALA A 249 12.44 18.06 1.65
N ARG A 250 11.45 17.46 0.95
CA ARG A 250 10.12 17.11 1.48
C ARG A 250 9.98 15.60 1.69
N THR A 251 11.11 14.90 1.83
CA THR A 251 11.15 13.45 2.03
C THR A 251 11.82 13.12 3.36
N THR A 252 11.07 12.48 4.25
CA THR A 252 11.60 11.86 5.47
C THR A 252 11.87 10.38 5.22
N TYR A 253 13.01 9.88 5.70
CA TYR A 253 13.34 8.45 5.60
C TYR A 253 13.61 7.86 6.99
N ILE A 254 12.75 6.93 7.39
CA ILE A 254 12.84 6.17 8.64
C ILE A 254 13.47 4.81 8.30
N GLY A 255 14.73 4.66 8.69
CA GLY A 255 15.49 3.43 8.47
C GLY A 255 15.47 2.56 9.73
N ILE A 256 15.04 1.30 9.60
CA ILE A 256 15.04 0.33 10.70
C ILE A 256 15.67 -0.96 10.19
N ASP A 257 16.79 -1.35 10.77
CA ASP A 257 17.48 -2.60 10.48
C ASP A 257 17.21 -3.62 11.59
N PRO A 258 17.24 -4.94 11.28
CA PRO A 258 17.34 -5.95 12.33
C PRO A 258 18.62 -5.75 13.16
N PRO A 259 18.67 -6.35 14.37
CA PRO A 259 19.88 -6.35 15.19
C PRO A 259 20.93 -7.28 14.56
N PHE A 260 21.54 -6.82 13.47
CA PHE A 260 22.59 -7.53 12.79
C PHE A 260 23.83 -7.61 13.68
N ASP A 261 24.49 -8.77 13.69
CA ASP A 261 25.82 -8.93 14.28
C ASP A 261 26.80 -7.97 13.56
N PRO A 262 27.76 -7.35 14.29
CA PRO A 262 28.87 -6.57 13.72
C PRO A 262 29.55 -7.17 12.49
N VAL A 263 29.54 -8.50 12.32
CA VAL A 263 30.08 -9.19 11.13
C VAL A 263 29.11 -9.17 9.94
N ARG A 264 27.81 -9.34 10.17
CA ARG A 264 26.78 -9.37 9.10
C ARG A 264 26.54 -7.99 8.49
N MET A 265 26.66 -6.93 9.28
CA MET A 265 26.39 -5.55 8.81
C MET A 265 27.23 -5.15 7.59
N PRO A 266 28.57 -5.23 7.62
CA PRO A 266 29.41 -4.89 6.48
C PRO A 266 29.08 -5.70 5.21
N GLU A 267 28.73 -6.98 5.35
CA GLU A 267 28.37 -7.83 4.21
C GLU A 267 27.06 -7.37 3.54
N ILE A 268 26.09 -6.95 4.36
CA ILE A 268 24.79 -6.46 3.88
C ILE A 268 24.95 -5.09 3.22
N GLU A 269 25.71 -4.19 3.84
CA GLU A 269 26.01 -2.87 3.28
C GLU A 269 26.78 -2.99 1.96
N GLU A 270 27.80 -3.85 1.89
CA GLU A 270 28.54 -4.10 0.65
C GLU A 270 27.66 -4.78 -0.40
N GLY A 271 26.82 -5.71 0.03
CA GLY A 271 25.82 -6.37 -0.81
C GLY A 271 24.85 -5.37 -1.44
N ASP A 272 24.34 -4.41 -0.67
CA ASP A 272 23.50 -3.33 -1.19
C ASP A 272 24.30 -2.38 -2.08
N ARG A 273 25.49 -1.95 -1.66
CA ARG A 273 26.35 -1.06 -2.46
C ARG A 273 26.60 -1.61 -3.87
N LEU A 274 26.87 -2.90 -4.00
CA LEU A 274 27.18 -3.53 -5.28
C LEU A 274 25.93 -3.92 -6.09
N ARG A 275 24.98 -4.60 -5.45
CA ARG A 275 23.85 -5.29 -6.12
C ARG A 275 22.50 -4.63 -5.88
N GLY A 276 22.39 -3.82 -4.85
CA GLY A 276 21.28 -2.90 -4.58
C GLY A 276 21.55 -1.57 -5.26
N TYR A 277 22.06 -0.59 -4.51
CA TYR A 277 22.46 0.74 -4.99
C TYR A 277 23.17 0.70 -6.34
N GLY A 278 24.28 -0.04 -6.48
CA GLY A 278 25.09 -0.04 -7.70
C GLY A 278 24.35 -0.54 -8.94
N ALA A 279 23.37 -1.45 -8.78
CA ALA A 279 22.53 -1.87 -9.90
C ALA A 279 21.61 -0.73 -10.38
N TRP A 280 21.02 0.00 -9.45
CA TRP A 280 20.14 1.13 -9.74
C TRP A 280 20.88 2.39 -10.19
N GLU A 281 22.11 2.61 -9.74
CA GLU A 281 22.96 3.71 -10.23
C GLU A 281 23.18 3.59 -11.75
N ARG A 282 23.31 2.36 -12.27
CA ARG A 282 23.50 2.09 -13.70
C ARG A 282 22.20 1.96 -14.49
N ASP A 283 21.09 1.68 -13.81
CA ASP A 283 19.78 1.43 -14.41
C ASP A 283 18.67 2.03 -13.54
N LEU A 284 18.66 3.37 -13.49
CA LEU A 284 17.85 4.16 -12.56
C LEU A 284 16.35 3.86 -12.62
N TYR A 285 15.86 3.43 -13.78
CA TYR A 285 14.44 3.15 -14.02
C TYR A 285 14.12 1.65 -14.11
N GLY A 286 15.11 0.77 -13.94
CA GLY A 286 14.94 -0.68 -13.95
C GLY A 286 14.52 -1.26 -15.30
N VAL A 287 15.08 -0.74 -16.39
CA VAL A 287 14.73 -1.09 -17.78
C VAL A 287 15.80 -1.92 -18.47
N GLY A 288 17.01 -1.93 -17.91
CA GLY A 288 18.09 -2.82 -18.30
C GLY A 288 17.77 -4.28 -18.00
N ASP A 289 18.48 -5.19 -18.65
CA ASP A 289 18.14 -6.62 -18.69
C ASP A 289 18.03 -7.27 -17.31
N VAL A 290 18.91 -6.92 -16.37
CA VAL A 290 18.94 -7.53 -15.03
C VAL A 290 17.71 -7.15 -14.22
N LEU A 291 17.40 -5.84 -14.11
CA LEU A 291 16.28 -5.36 -13.31
C LEU A 291 14.94 -5.66 -13.99
N ARG A 292 14.86 -5.54 -15.32
CA ARG A 292 13.67 -5.92 -16.09
C ARG A 292 13.33 -7.41 -15.92
N ARG A 293 14.30 -8.32 -16.08
CA ARG A 293 14.06 -9.76 -15.88
C ARG A 293 13.62 -10.08 -14.45
N LYS A 294 14.15 -9.36 -13.47
CA LYS A 294 13.73 -9.49 -12.07
C LYS A 294 12.27 -9.07 -11.87
N ARG A 295 11.82 -7.98 -12.51
CA ARG A 295 10.41 -7.55 -12.53
C ARG A 295 9.51 -8.60 -13.20
N GLU A 296 9.90 -9.07 -14.37
CA GLU A 296 9.18 -10.13 -15.12
C GLU A 296 9.00 -11.39 -14.28
N THR A 297 10.07 -11.86 -13.61
CA THR A 297 10.04 -13.04 -12.73
C THR A 297 9.07 -12.85 -11.55
N ARG A 298 8.93 -11.62 -11.06
CA ARG A 298 8.01 -11.24 -9.97
C ARG A 298 6.60 -10.95 -10.47
N GLY A 299 6.35 -11.09 -11.77
CA GLY A 299 5.05 -10.92 -12.39
C GLY A 299 4.65 -9.46 -12.63
N TRP A 300 5.61 -8.56 -12.81
CA TRP A 300 5.32 -7.18 -13.24
C TRP A 300 4.61 -7.17 -14.59
N ASP A 301 3.43 -6.55 -14.62
CA ASP A 301 2.64 -6.32 -15.82
C ASP A 301 2.26 -4.84 -15.89
N GLU A 302 3.03 -4.07 -16.66
CA GLU A 302 2.77 -2.64 -16.87
C GLU A 302 1.43 -2.41 -17.60
N GLY A 303 1.01 -3.35 -18.46
CA GLY A 303 -0.25 -3.26 -19.19
C GLY A 303 -1.43 -3.34 -18.23
N ALA A 304 -1.43 -4.34 -17.34
CA ALA A 304 -2.42 -4.48 -16.29
C ALA A 304 -2.46 -3.24 -15.37
N PHE A 305 -1.29 -2.77 -14.90
CA PHE A 305 -1.21 -1.55 -14.09
C PHE A 305 -1.81 -0.33 -14.81
N ARG A 306 -1.51 -0.14 -16.10
CA ARG A 306 -2.07 0.96 -16.90
C ARG A 306 -3.59 0.87 -17.04
N VAL A 307 -4.13 -0.32 -17.25
CA VAL A 307 -5.59 -0.51 -17.38
C VAL A 307 -6.28 -0.28 -16.04
N GLU A 308 -5.83 -0.95 -14.98
CA GLU A 308 -6.50 -0.97 -13.68
C GLU A 308 -6.31 0.32 -12.88
N THR A 309 -5.14 0.96 -12.98
CA THR A 309 -4.84 2.19 -12.24
C THR A 309 -5.04 3.42 -13.12
N LEU A 310 -4.36 3.51 -14.26
CA LEU A 310 -4.45 4.72 -15.10
C LEU A 310 -5.80 4.87 -15.79
N GLY A 311 -6.52 3.77 -15.99
CA GLY A 311 -7.91 3.74 -16.46
C GLY A 311 -8.88 4.54 -15.59
N ARG A 312 -8.59 4.68 -14.30
CA ARG A 312 -9.44 5.36 -13.33
C ARG A 312 -9.26 6.88 -13.32
N PHE A 313 -8.27 7.40 -14.05
CA PHE A 313 -8.04 8.84 -14.16
C PHE A 313 -8.80 9.45 -15.34
N SER A 314 -9.24 10.69 -15.17
CA SER A 314 -9.72 11.49 -16.31
C SER A 314 -8.63 11.61 -17.38
N PRO A 315 -8.97 11.79 -18.67
CA PRO A 315 -7.98 11.84 -19.76
C PRO A 315 -6.87 12.87 -19.54
N LYS A 316 -7.17 14.01 -18.91
CA LYS A 316 -6.19 15.06 -18.59
C LYS A 316 -5.22 14.62 -17.50
N ALA A 317 -5.73 14.01 -16.42
CA ALA A 317 -4.92 13.51 -15.32
C ALA A 317 -4.05 12.32 -15.75
N ARG A 318 -4.65 11.39 -16.50
CA ARG A 318 -4.00 10.21 -17.06
C ARG A 318 -2.75 10.54 -17.85
N ARG A 319 -2.82 11.53 -18.77
CA ARG A 319 -1.65 11.96 -19.54
C ARG A 319 -0.48 12.41 -18.68
N LYS A 320 -0.73 13.09 -17.56
CA LYS A 320 0.34 13.57 -16.68
C LYS A 320 1.10 12.41 -16.01
N VAL A 321 0.41 11.36 -15.58
CA VAL A 321 1.04 10.17 -14.97
C VAL A 321 1.61 9.19 -15.98
N GLU A 322 0.99 9.07 -17.17
CA GLU A 322 1.53 8.27 -18.27
C GLU A 322 2.91 8.77 -18.69
N ASN A 323 3.11 10.08 -18.71
CA ASN A 323 4.40 10.68 -19.00
C ASN A 323 5.45 10.28 -17.95
N VAL A 324 5.13 10.20 -16.66
CA VAL A 324 6.10 9.75 -15.64
C VAL A 324 6.53 8.30 -15.89
N LEU A 325 5.59 7.41 -16.22
CA LEU A 325 5.88 6.01 -16.51
C LEU A 325 6.66 5.82 -17.83
N ALA A 326 6.26 6.55 -18.88
CA ALA A 326 6.82 6.41 -20.22
C ALA A 326 8.16 7.13 -20.38
N SER A 327 8.29 8.34 -19.81
CA SER A 327 9.47 9.18 -19.99
C SER A 327 10.70 8.54 -19.38
N ARG A 328 10.59 7.78 -18.29
CA ARG A 328 11.74 7.23 -17.57
C ARG A 328 12.78 8.35 -17.34
N GLY A 329 12.28 9.53 -16.97
CA GLY A 329 13.04 10.76 -16.78
C GLY A 329 13.63 11.43 -18.03
N ARG A 330 13.32 10.97 -19.26
CA ARG A 330 13.83 11.51 -20.53
C ARG A 330 12.99 12.62 -21.16
N ASP A 331 11.79 12.87 -20.66
CA ASP A 331 10.88 13.90 -21.17
C ASP A 331 10.89 15.12 -20.22
N ASP A 332 10.83 16.32 -20.76
CA ASP A 332 10.87 17.58 -19.99
C ASP A 332 9.57 17.86 -19.23
N GLY A 333 8.52 17.05 -19.48
CA GLY A 333 7.27 17.07 -18.75
C GLY A 333 7.48 16.79 -17.25
N ARG A 334 7.29 17.82 -16.43
CA ARG A 334 7.31 17.74 -14.96
C ARG A 334 6.34 16.67 -14.46
N ALA A 335 6.77 15.90 -13.46
CA ALA A 335 5.89 14.98 -12.75
C ALA A 335 4.76 15.76 -12.05
N PRO A 336 3.57 15.16 -11.86
CA PRO A 336 2.41 15.88 -11.32
C PRO A 336 2.60 16.44 -9.89
N TRP A 337 3.53 15.85 -9.13
CA TRP A 337 3.90 16.22 -7.76
C TRP A 337 5.09 17.19 -7.69
N GLU A 338 5.68 17.58 -8.83
CA GLU A 338 6.61 18.69 -8.85
C GLU A 338 5.82 19.98 -8.61
N SER A 339 6.06 20.62 -7.45
CA SER A 339 5.48 21.94 -7.17
C SER A 339 5.99 22.95 -8.20
N ALA A 340 5.14 23.89 -8.63
CA ALA A 340 5.53 24.95 -9.57
C ALA A 340 6.62 25.89 -8.99
N ASP A 341 6.82 25.88 -7.68
CA ASP A 341 7.66 26.83 -6.93
C ASP A 341 9.17 26.59 -7.04
N ALA A 342 9.63 25.70 -7.93
CA ALA A 342 11.07 25.47 -8.17
C ALA A 342 11.67 26.39 -9.26
N GLU A 343 10.88 27.30 -9.83
CA GLU A 343 11.34 28.34 -10.76
C GLU A 343 11.30 29.71 -10.05
N ASP A 344 12.31 30.01 -9.23
CA ASP A 344 12.80 31.38 -8.96
C ASP A 344 13.90 31.31 -7.89
N GLY A 345 15.09 30.88 -8.28
CA GLY A 345 16.23 30.76 -7.37
C GLY A 345 17.61 31.05 -7.96
N THR A 346 17.70 31.38 -9.25
CA THR A 346 18.96 31.81 -9.88
C THR A 346 18.69 32.99 -10.82
N GLY A 347 18.58 34.16 -10.21
CA GLY A 347 18.41 35.42 -10.91
C GLY A 347 18.78 36.57 -9.99
N THR A 348 20.06 36.73 -9.70
CA THR A 348 20.74 38.03 -9.55
C THR A 348 22.25 37.83 -9.48
#